data_AF-A0A839PM44-F1
#
_entry.id   AF-A0A839PM44-F1
#
_cell.length_a   1.000
_cell.length_b   1.000
_cell.length_c   1.000
_cell.angle_alpha   90.00
_cell.angle_beta   90.00
_cell.angle_gamma   90.00
#
_symmetry.space_group_name_H-M   'P 1'
#
loop_
_entity.id
_entity.type
_entity.pdbx_description
1 polymer ?
#
loop_
_entity_poly.entity_id
_entity_poly.type
_entity_poly.pdbx_seq_one_letter_code
_entity_poly.pdbx_strand_id
1 'polypeptide(L)'
;MMDKELDEAIEALKSDEPRPGRPTGTGQSGQTGSGKPNLDLIMGIPVDVQVVLGGTSMPVANLMKLGRGAVVTLDKQIGDPVDIVVNGRVVARGEVIVLEDDSSRFGVSLTEVIGK
;
A
#
# COMPACT_ATOMS: atom_id res chain seq x y z
N MET A 1 -13.58 -67.94 40.29
CA MET A 1 -13.26 -68.32 38.88
C MET A 1 -13.24 -67.11 37.93
N MET A 2 -13.48 -65.87 38.41
CA MET A 2 -13.52 -64.65 37.56
C MET A 2 -12.26 -63.78 37.65
N ASP A 3 -11.26 -64.18 38.43
CA ASP A 3 -10.00 -63.43 38.58
C ASP A 3 -8.88 -63.90 37.63
N LYS A 4 -9.13 -64.97 36.84
CA LYS A 4 -8.12 -65.52 35.92
C LYS A 4 -8.17 -64.91 34.50
N GLU A 5 -9.31 -64.39 34.05
CA GLU A 5 -9.42 -63.74 32.73
C GLU A 5 -8.88 -62.30 32.73
N LEU A 6 -8.86 -61.63 33.90
CA LEU A 6 -8.38 -60.25 33.99
C LEU A 6 -6.84 -60.16 34.00
N ASP A 7 -6.16 -61.16 34.57
CA ASP A 7 -4.69 -61.22 34.57
C ASP A 7 -4.13 -61.57 33.18
N GLU A 8 -4.84 -62.39 32.39
CA GLU A 8 -4.43 -62.78 31.03
C GLU A 8 -4.52 -61.60 30.03
N ALA A 9 -5.43 -60.66 30.24
CA ALA A 9 -5.56 -59.46 29.41
C ALA A 9 -4.46 -58.41 29.64
N ILE A 10 -3.80 -58.42 30.81
CA ILE A 10 -2.75 -57.45 31.16
C ILE A 10 -1.38 -57.89 30.61
N GLU A 11 -1.19 -59.18 30.36
CA GLU A 11 0.07 -59.75 29.86
C GLU A 11 0.27 -59.56 28.35
N ALA A 12 -0.82 -59.39 27.58
CA ALA A 12 -0.77 -59.18 26.12
C ALA A 12 -0.36 -57.76 25.68
N LEU A 13 -0.37 -56.76 26.58
CA LEU A 13 -0.06 -55.36 26.26
C LEU A 13 1.39 -54.94 26.58
N LYS A 14 2.22 -55.82 27.14
CA LYS A 14 3.62 -55.54 27.50
C LYS A 14 4.64 -55.91 26.43
N SER A 15 4.20 -56.36 25.25
CA SER A 15 5.05 -56.93 24.20
C SER A 15 5.09 -56.09 22.93
N ASP A 16 5.18 -54.76 23.05
CA ASP A 16 5.50 -53.89 21.91
C ASP A 16 6.84 -53.20 22.18
N GLU A 17 7.91 -53.75 21.60
CA GLU A 17 9.25 -53.17 21.64
C GLU A 17 9.27 -51.82 20.90
N PRO A 18 9.78 -50.73 21.51
CA PRO A 18 10.02 -49.50 20.78
C PRO A 18 11.25 -49.67 19.90
N ARG A 19 11.05 -49.70 18.57
CA ARG A 19 12.16 -49.63 17.61
C ARG A 19 12.90 -48.29 17.80
N PRO A 20 14.25 -48.26 17.90
CA PRO A 20 14.99 -47.02 17.95
C PRO A 20 15.14 -46.45 16.53
N GLY A 21 14.13 -45.70 16.09
CA GLY A 21 14.19 -44.86 14.90
C GLY A 21 14.79 -43.50 15.25
N ARG A 22 16.07 -43.33 14.95
CA ARG A 22 16.90 -42.12 15.14
C ARG A 22 16.26 -40.86 14.51
N PRO A 23 15.89 -39.81 15.25
CA PRO A 23 15.71 -38.49 14.66
C PRO A 23 17.07 -37.78 14.64
N THR A 24 17.93 -38.10 13.67
CA THR A 24 18.98 -37.18 13.22
C THR A 24 18.34 -36.22 12.23
N GLY A 25 17.96 -35.05 12.74
CA GLY A 25 17.35 -33.98 11.98
C GLY A 25 17.33 -32.70 12.80
N THR A 26 18.49 -32.29 13.34
CA THR A 26 18.75 -30.87 13.65
C THR A 26 18.86 -30.12 12.32
N GLY A 27 17.72 -30.02 11.64
CA GLY A 27 17.50 -29.21 10.46
C GLY A 27 17.20 -27.80 10.91
N GLN A 28 18.27 -27.01 10.94
CA GLN A 28 18.25 -25.57 10.68
C GLN A 28 17.32 -24.74 11.57
N SER A 29 17.96 -24.16 12.58
CA SER A 29 17.72 -22.80 13.02
C SER A 29 17.40 -21.93 11.79
N GLY A 30 16.11 -21.74 11.54
CA GLY A 30 15.59 -20.83 10.53
C GLY A 30 15.99 -19.42 10.94
N GLN A 31 17.13 -19.01 10.40
CA GLN A 31 17.51 -17.65 10.03
C GLN A 31 16.63 -16.59 10.71
N THR A 32 17.20 -15.97 11.75
CA THR A 32 16.98 -14.54 12.00
C THR A 32 17.49 -13.79 10.78
N GLY A 33 16.71 -13.82 9.71
CA GLY A 33 16.84 -12.90 8.61
C GLY A 33 16.60 -11.53 9.20
N SER A 34 17.67 -10.75 9.29
CA SER A 34 17.63 -9.30 9.11
C SER A 34 16.97 -9.00 7.77
N GLY A 35 15.67 -9.28 7.68
CA GLY A 35 14.85 -8.99 6.52
C GLY A 35 14.70 -7.50 6.50
N LYS A 36 15.20 -6.87 5.44
CA LYS A 36 14.86 -5.50 5.04
C LYS A 36 13.35 -5.37 5.23
N PRO A 37 12.87 -4.71 6.29
CA PRO A 37 11.51 -4.90 6.74
C PRO A 37 10.58 -4.34 5.68
N ASN A 38 9.76 -5.21 5.07
CA ASN A 38 8.51 -4.86 4.39
C ASN A 38 8.51 -3.63 3.45
N LEU A 39 9.67 -3.16 2.94
CA LEU A 39 9.71 -2.00 2.05
C LEU A 39 8.87 -2.29 0.80
N ASP A 40 8.91 -3.52 0.31
CA ASP A 40 8.08 -3.99 -0.80
C ASP A 40 6.57 -3.81 -0.54
N LEU A 41 6.13 -4.06 0.70
CA LEU A 41 4.74 -3.86 1.11
C LEU A 41 4.39 -2.36 1.23
N ILE A 42 5.34 -1.52 1.66
CA ILE A 42 5.15 -0.06 1.77
C ILE A 42 5.06 0.57 0.37
N MET A 43 5.83 0.09 -0.60
CA MET A 43 5.79 0.60 -1.99
C MET A 43 4.47 0.32 -2.70
N GLY A 44 3.68 -0.64 -2.22
CA GLY A 44 2.36 -0.98 -2.76
C GLY A 44 1.20 -0.16 -2.19
N ILE A 45 1.46 0.79 -1.28
CA ILE A 45 0.39 1.60 -0.67
C ILE A 45 -0.15 2.57 -1.73
N PRO A 46 -1.45 2.48 -2.10
CA PRO A 46 -2.04 3.42 -3.04
C PRO A 46 -2.10 4.82 -2.43
N VAL A 47 -1.79 5.83 -3.23
CA VAL A 47 -1.84 7.24 -2.83
C VAL A 47 -2.71 8.04 -3.79
N ASP A 48 -3.53 8.94 -3.25
CA ASP A 48 -4.32 9.86 -4.05
C ASP A 48 -3.44 11.02 -4.53
N VAL A 49 -3.28 11.10 -5.85
CA VAL A 49 -2.55 12.17 -6.52
C VAL A 49 -3.57 13.12 -7.16
N GLN A 50 -3.44 14.40 -6.85
CA GLN A 50 -4.27 15.47 -7.38
C GLN A 50 -3.40 16.46 -8.15
N VAL A 51 -3.85 16.83 -9.34
CA VAL A 51 -3.22 17.90 -10.12
C VAL A 51 -4.05 19.15 -9.94
N VAL A 52 -3.46 20.19 -9.37
CA VAL A 52 -4.11 21.46 -9.07
C VAL A 52 -3.63 22.51 -10.06
N LEU A 53 -4.55 22.95 -10.92
CA LEU A 53 -4.29 24.03 -11.88
C LEU A 53 -4.02 25.36 -11.18
N GLY A 54 -4.78 25.64 -10.12
CA GLY A 54 -4.65 26.87 -9.33
C GLY A 54 -5.66 26.92 -8.20
N GLY A 55 -5.42 27.83 -7.26
CA GLY A 55 -6.27 28.05 -6.10
C GLY A 55 -7.00 29.39 -6.19
N THR A 56 -8.00 29.58 -5.35
CA THR A 56 -8.50 30.92 -5.08
C THR A 56 -9.11 30.95 -3.68
N SER A 57 -8.89 32.05 -2.97
CA SER A 57 -9.48 32.28 -1.66
C SER A 57 -10.59 33.32 -1.83
N MET A 58 -11.81 32.96 -1.41
CA MET A 58 -12.96 33.85 -1.51
C MET A 58 -13.79 33.84 -0.22
N PRO A 59 -14.47 34.95 0.11
CA PRO A 59 -15.41 34.96 1.22
C PRO A 59 -16.54 33.95 1.02
N VAL A 60 -17.04 33.37 2.11
CA VAL A 60 -18.17 32.42 2.08
C VAL A 60 -19.39 33.01 1.38
N ALA A 61 -19.61 34.33 1.49
CA ALA A 61 -20.68 35.02 0.79
C ALA A 61 -20.57 34.94 -0.74
N ASN A 62 -19.35 34.93 -1.30
CA ASN A 62 -19.14 34.79 -2.74
C ASN A 62 -19.30 33.34 -3.18
N LEU A 63 -18.85 32.39 -2.36
CA LEU A 63 -19.07 30.96 -2.59
C LEU A 63 -20.57 30.62 -2.68
N MET A 64 -21.39 31.17 -1.77
CA MET A 64 -22.85 30.97 -1.78
C MET A 64 -23.55 31.60 -2.99
N LYS A 65 -22.92 32.58 -3.65
CA LYS A 65 -23.42 33.21 -4.88
C LYS A 65 -23.01 32.45 -6.14
N LEU A 66 -22.10 31.47 -6.05
CA LEU A 66 -21.72 30.66 -7.19
C LEU A 66 -22.90 29.78 -7.60
N GLY A 67 -23.45 30.08 -8.77
CA GLY A 67 -24.48 29.28 -9.43
C GLY A 67 -23.97 28.68 -10.73
N ARG A 68 -24.90 28.13 -11.52
CA ARG A 68 -24.57 27.67 -12.87
C ARG A 68 -24.09 28.85 -13.71
N GLY A 69 -22.93 28.70 -14.35
CA GLY A 69 -22.33 29.74 -15.19
C GLY A 69 -21.46 30.76 -14.43
N ALA A 70 -21.24 30.58 -13.12
CA ALA A 70 -20.29 31.42 -12.40
C ALA A 70 -18.86 31.09 -12.81
N VAL A 71 -18.08 32.11 -13.17
CA VAL A 71 -16.67 32.00 -13.54
C VAL A 71 -15.82 32.39 -12.34
N VAL A 72 -14.91 31.51 -11.94
CA VAL A 72 -14.00 31.73 -10.81
C VAL A 72 -12.61 31.99 -11.34
N THR A 73 -12.05 33.14 -11.00
CA THR A 73 -10.66 33.48 -11.34
C THR A 73 -9.72 32.79 -10.36
N LEU A 74 -8.79 32.01 -10.92
CA LEU A 74 -7.68 31.41 -10.20
C LEU A 74 -6.51 32.39 -10.10
N ASP A 75 -5.60 32.13 -9.16
CA ASP A 75 -4.41 32.95 -8.92
C ASP A 75 -3.23 32.63 -9.86
N LYS A 76 -3.29 31.54 -10.62
CA LYS A 76 -2.24 31.13 -11.58
C LYS A 76 -2.41 31.75 -12.96
N GLN A 77 -1.29 32.08 -13.61
CA GLN A 77 -1.25 32.56 -14.99
C GLN A 77 -1.18 31.42 -16.02
N ILE A 78 -1.53 31.74 -17.27
CA ILE A 78 -1.43 30.80 -18.38
C ILE A 78 0.05 30.49 -18.63
N GLY A 79 0.41 29.21 -18.55
CA GLY A 79 1.78 28.74 -18.70
C GLY A 79 2.53 28.55 -17.37
N ASP A 80 1.93 28.90 -16.23
CA ASP A 80 2.51 28.53 -14.95
C ASP A 80 2.43 27.01 -14.75
N PRO A 81 3.45 26.39 -14.10
CA PRO A 81 3.40 24.98 -13.80
C PRO A 81 2.26 24.68 -12.80
N VAL A 82 1.59 23.56 -13.03
CA VAL A 82 0.56 23.00 -12.15
C VAL A 82 1.20 22.33 -10.94
N ASP A 83 0.51 22.42 -9.81
CA ASP A 83 0.96 21.81 -8.56
C ASP A 83 0.45 20.38 -8.46
N ILE A 84 1.34 19.42 -8.19
CA ILE A 84 1.00 18.03 -7.97
C ILE A 84 0.96 17.80 -6.46
N VAL A 85 -0.21 17.46 -5.96
CA VAL A 85 -0.51 17.29 -4.55
C VAL A 85 -0.77 15.82 -4.26
N VAL A 86 -0.13 15.28 -3.24
CA VAL A 86 -0.37 13.93 -2.73
C VAL A 86 -0.80 14.03 -1.28
N ASN A 87 -1.98 13.51 -0.96
CA ASN A 87 -2.56 13.58 0.39
C ASN A 87 -2.50 15.00 1.02
N GLY A 88 -2.82 16.02 0.23
CA GLY A 88 -2.82 17.43 0.67
C GLY A 88 -1.44 18.10 0.75
N ARG A 89 -0.34 17.45 0.34
CA ARG A 89 1.00 18.06 0.28
C ARG A 89 1.47 18.20 -1.16
N VAL A 90 2.01 19.36 -1.52
CA VAL A 90 2.65 19.57 -2.84
C VAL A 90 3.96 18.77 -2.88
N VAL A 91 4.07 17.85 -3.82
CA VAL A 91 5.25 16.98 -4.00
C VAL A 91 6.02 17.30 -5.26
N ALA A 92 5.39 17.91 -6.26
CA ALA A 92 6.01 18.21 -7.53
C ALA A 92 5.28 19.36 -8.23
N ARG A 93 5.95 19.91 -9.25
CA ARG A 93 5.41 20.86 -10.21
C ARG A 93 5.56 20.28 -11.60
N GLY A 94 4.62 20.60 -12.48
CA GLY A 94 4.65 20.10 -13.84
C GLY A 94 3.93 21.00 -14.82
N GLU A 95 4.06 20.70 -16.09
CA GLU A 95 3.39 21.40 -17.19
C GLU A 95 2.31 20.50 -17.79
N VAL A 96 1.17 21.08 -18.12
CA VAL A 96 0.07 20.35 -18.78
C VAL A 96 0.39 20.21 -20.25
N ILE A 97 0.41 18.97 -20.74
CA ILE A 97 0.61 18.63 -22.14
C ILE A 97 -0.64 17.94 -22.69
N VAL A 98 -0.87 18.07 -23.98
CA VAL A 98 -1.91 17.30 -24.68
C VAL A 98 -1.23 16.11 -25.35
N LEU A 99 -1.79 14.91 -25.19
CA LEU A 99 -1.22 13.72 -25.84
C LEU A 99 -1.47 13.78 -27.34
N GLU A 100 -0.44 13.52 -28.15
CA GLU A 100 -0.54 13.51 -29.62
C GLU A 100 -1.52 12.45 -30.13
N ASP A 101 -1.55 11.28 -29.49
CA ASP A 101 -2.37 10.15 -29.92
C ASP A 101 -3.86 10.32 -29.64
N ASP A 102 -4.23 11.20 -28.68
CA ASP A 102 -5.63 11.44 -28.29
C ASP A 102 -5.81 12.86 -27.76
N SER A 103 -6.36 13.75 -28.60
CA SER A 103 -6.59 15.17 -28.26
C SER A 103 -7.62 15.41 -27.14
N SER A 104 -8.23 14.35 -26.60
CA SER A 104 -9.14 14.41 -25.44
C SER A 104 -8.43 14.14 -24.11
N ARG A 105 -7.17 13.68 -24.14
CA ARG A 105 -6.42 13.29 -22.95
C ARG A 105 -5.37 14.35 -22.60
N PHE A 106 -5.43 14.81 -21.35
CA PHE A 106 -4.41 15.67 -20.76
C PHE A 106 -3.34 14.81 -20.09
N GLY A 107 -2.09 15.18 -20.27
CA GLY A 107 -0.93 14.67 -19.55
C GLY A 107 -0.30 15.76 -18.71
N VAL A 108 0.53 15.38 -17.75
CA VAL A 108 1.35 16.32 -16.97
C VAL A 108 2.80 15.86 -17.04
N SER A 109 3.67 16.72 -17.57
CA SER A 109 5.11 16.51 -17.55
C SER A 109 5.69 17.11 -16.28
N LEU A 110 6.36 16.31 -15.45
CA LEU A 110 6.98 16.82 -14.23
C LEU A 110 8.19 17.70 -14.58
N THR A 111 8.20 18.92 -14.07
CA THR A 111 9.33 19.86 -14.21
C THR A 111 10.23 19.83 -12.98
N GLU A 112 9.64 19.79 -11.78
CA GLU A 112 10.38 19.83 -10.52
C GLU A 112 9.73 18.91 -9.48
N VAL A 113 10.55 18.26 -8.64
CA VAL A 113 10.08 17.43 -7.52
C VAL A 113 10.53 18.06 -6.22
N ILE A 114 9.58 18.45 -5.38
CA ILE A 114 9.83 19.08 -4.09
C ILE A 114 10.07 17.97 -3.08
N GLY A 115 11.27 17.92 -2.49
CA GLY A 115 11.65 16.92 -1.50
C GLY A 115 12.82 16.02 -1.90
N LYS A 116 13.57 16.39 -2.94
CA LYS A 116 14.87 15.80 -3.26
C LYS A 116 15.98 16.84 -3.18
#